data_AF-A0A1I5W4U1-F1
#
_entry.id   AF-A0A1I5W4U1-F1
#
_cell.length_a   1.000
_cell.length_b   1.000
_cell.length_c   1.000
_cell.angle_alpha   90.00
_cell.angle_beta   90.00
_cell.angle_gamma   90.00
#
_symmetry.space_group_name_H-M   'P 1'
#
loop_
_entity.id
_entity.type
_entity.pdbx_description
1 polymer ?
#
loop_
_entity_poly.entity_id
_entity_poly.type
_entity_poly.pdbx_seq_one_letter_code
_entity_poly.pdbx_strand_id
1 'polypeptide(L)' 'MYLPEAKANQLNSLYEQLDGRSKVAGEGGIEKHADFMEAVVALAIEHEEDLAARLGIETDSEHSP' A
#
# COMPACT_ATOMS: atom_id res chain seq x y z
N MET A 1 5.73 5.03 -11.02
CA MET A 1 4.80 3.99 -11.53
C MET A 1 3.52 4.69 -11.98
N TYR A 2 2.88 4.23 -13.06
CA TYR A 2 1.59 4.78 -13.49
C TYR A 2 0.47 3.85 -13.02
N LEU A 3 -0.44 4.37 -12.19
CA LEU A 3 -1.67 3.66 -11.85
C LEU A 3 -2.78 4.03 -12.83
N PRO A 4 -3.57 3.06 -13.34
CA PRO A 4 -4.80 3.37 -14.03
C PRO A 4 -5.71 4.24 -13.17
N GLU A 5 -6.42 5.19 -13.78
CA GLU A 5 -7.29 6.16 -13.08
C GLU A 5 -8.26 5.48 -12.11
N ALA A 6 -8.90 4.38 -12.53
CA ALA A 6 -9.80 3.62 -11.67
C ALA A 6 -9.12 3.11 -10.39
N LYS A 7 -7.83 2.72 -10.46
CA LYS A 7 -7.06 2.27 -9.30
C LYS A 7 -6.56 3.44 -8.45
N ALA A 8 -6.19 4.55 -9.07
CA ALA A 8 -5.86 5.78 -8.34
C ALA A 8 -7.07 6.27 -7.52
N ASN A 9 -8.28 6.23 -8.09
CA ASN A 9 -9.52 6.60 -7.40
C ASN A 9 -9.82 5.64 -6.24
N GLN A 10 -9.65 4.33 -6.43
CA GLN A 10 -9.80 3.35 -5.33
C GLN A 10 -8.82 3.62 -4.18
N LEU A 11 -7.57 3.94 -4.51
CA LEU A 11 -6.55 4.25 -3.52
C LEU A 11 -6.84 5.56 -2.78
N ASN A 12 -7.35 6.58 -3.47
CA ASN A 12 -7.78 7.84 -2.87
C ASN A 12 -8.97 7.65 -1.92
N SER A 13 -9.98 6.86 -2.31
CA SER A 13 -11.11 6.57 -1.42
C SER A 13 -10.68 5.80 -0.17
N LEU A 14 -9.70 4.90 -0.29
CA LEU A 14 -9.12 4.22 0.88
C LEU A 14 -8.44 5.21 1.82
N TYR A 15 -7.66 6.16 1.28
CA TYR A 15 -7.06 7.24 2.08
C TYR A 15 -8.13 8.05 2.82
N GLU A 16 -9.16 8.56 2.11
CA GLU A 16 -10.22 9.38 2.72
C GLU A 16 -10.93 8.65 3.85
N GLN A 17 -11.18 7.35 3.68
CA GLN A 17 -11.81 6.53 4.71
C GLN A 17 -10.91 6.39 5.96
N LEU A 18 -9.62 6.15 5.78
CA LEU A 18 -8.68 5.99 6.89
C LEU A 18 -8.39 7.31 7.60
N ASP A 19 -8.24 8.40 6.85
CA ASP A 19 -8.11 9.76 7.39
C ASP A 19 -9.34 10.16 8.22
N GLY A 20 -10.55 9.89 7.70
CA GLY A 20 -11.79 10.10 8.45
C GLY A 20 -11.83 9.33 9.77
N ARG A 21 -11.37 8.06 9.78
CA ARG A 21 -11.28 7.25 11.00
C ARG A 21 -10.28 7.82 12.01
N SER A 22 -9.09 8.22 11.54
CA SER A 22 -8.05 8.83 12.39
C SER A 22 -8.52 10.13 13.03
N LYS A 23 -9.23 10.99 12.26
CA LYS A 23 -9.85 12.22 12.78
C LYS A 23 -10.88 11.95 13.87
N VAL A 24 -11.75 10.97 13.66
CA VAL A 24 -12.77 10.58 14.67
C VAL A 24 -12.12 10.03 15.94
N ALA A 25 -10.97 9.34 15.82
CA ALA A 25 -10.20 8.84 16.96
C ALA A 25 -9.43 9.94 17.71
N GLY A 26 -9.40 11.18 17.21
CA GLY A 26 -8.67 12.28 17.82
C GLY A 26 -7.17 12.28 17.53
N GLU A 27 -6.72 11.51 16.53
CA GLU A 27 -5.32 11.35 16.15
C GLU A 27 -4.82 12.44 15.18
N GLY A 28 -5.66 13.42 14.85
CA GLY A 28 -5.28 14.55 14.00
C GLY A 28 -5.42 14.32 12.48
N GLY A 29 -5.78 13.10 12.06
CA GLY A 29 -5.87 12.72 10.65
C GLY A 29 -4.53 12.25 10.09
N ILE A 30 -4.55 11.77 8.85
CA ILE A 30 -3.32 11.36 8.16
C ILE A 30 -2.73 12.61 7.53
N GLU A 31 -1.65 13.13 8.11
CA GLU A 31 -0.96 14.30 7.56
C GLU A 31 -0.41 13.97 6.17
N LYS A 32 -0.97 14.62 5.14
CA LYS A 32 -0.49 14.60 3.74
C LYS A 32 -0.67 13.24 3.06
N HIS A 33 -1.01 13.29 1.76
CA HIS A 33 -1.05 12.08 0.92
C HIS A 33 0.32 11.37 0.83
N ALA A 34 1.42 12.08 1.12
CA ALA A 34 2.78 11.53 1.11
C ALA A 34 2.95 10.43 2.18
N ASP A 35 2.58 10.70 3.43
CA ASP A 35 2.73 9.75 4.55
C ASP A 35 1.89 8.48 4.32
N PHE A 36 0.71 8.64 3.73
CA PHE A 36 -0.11 7.51 3.30
C PHE A 36 0.60 6.67 2.22
N MET A 37 1.18 7.31 1.22
CA MET A 37 1.90 6.60 0.15
C MET A 37 3.18 5.95 0.66
N GLU A 38 3.90 6.56 1.60
CA GLU A 38 5.04 5.96 2.26
C GLU A 38 4.65 4.71 3.03
N ALA A 39 3.54 4.75 3.79
CA ALA A 39 3.03 3.58 4.51
C ALA A 39 2.60 2.45 3.56
N VAL A 40 1.95 2.79 2.42
CA VAL A 40 1.57 1.80 1.39
C VAL A 40 2.81 1.13 0.80
N VAL A 41 3.85 1.90 0.49
CA VAL A 41 5.11 1.37 -0.05
C VAL A 41 5.83 0.51 0.99
N ALA A 42 5.91 0.98 2.23
CA ALA A 42 6.53 0.22 3.32
C ALA A 42 5.82 -1.12 3.53
N LEU A 43 4.47 -1.13 3.53
CA LEU A 43 3.68 -2.35 3.65
C LEU A 43 3.94 -3.31 2.48
N ALA A 44 4.04 -2.81 1.24
CA ALA A 44 4.32 -3.64 0.08
C ALA A 44 5.73 -4.27 0.13
N ILE A 45 6.71 -3.58 0.73
CA ILE A 45 8.06 -4.11 0.95
C ILE A 45 8.07 -5.13 2.09
N GLU A 46 7.39 -4.85 3.20
CA GLU A 46 7.27 -5.77 4.34
C GLU A 46 6.61 -7.10 3.95
N HIS A 47 5.62 -7.02 3.05
CA HIS A 47 4.88 -8.17 2.52
C HIS A 47 5.36 -8.57 1.12
N GLU A 48 6.68 -8.61 0.89
CA GLU A 48 7.28 -8.94 -0.42
C GLU A 48 6.78 -10.29 -0.96
N GLU A 49 6.69 -11.33 -0.12
CA GLU A 49 6.26 -12.67 -0.54
C GLU A 49 4.80 -12.68 -1.04
N ASP A 50 3.90 -11.99 -0.34
CA ASP A 50 2.50 -11.85 -0.75
C ASP A 50 2.39 -11.07 -2.07
N LEU A 51 3.21 -10.02 -2.22
CA LEU A 51 3.29 -9.25 -3.45
C LEU A 51 3.83 -10.10 -4.62
N ALA A 52 4.89 -10.86 -4.38
CA ALA A 52 5.50 -11.78 -5.35
C ALA A 52 4.48 -12.84 -5.80
N ALA A 53 3.79 -13.49 -4.85
CA ALA A 53 2.72 -14.43 -5.14
C ALA A 53 1.59 -13.78 -5.96
N ARG A 54 1.20 -12.54 -5.64
CA ARG A 54 0.16 -11.82 -6.38
C ARG A 54 0.57 -11.44 -7.80
N LEU A 55 1.87 -11.21 -8.02
CA LEU A 55 2.49 -10.98 -9.32
C LEU A 55 2.77 -12.28 -10.09
N GLY A 56 2.54 -13.44 -9.47
CA GLY A 56 2.84 -14.74 -10.07
C GLY A 56 4.33 -15.03 -10.18
N ILE A 57 5.14 -14.43 -9.31
CA ILE A 57 6.57 -14.70 -9.21
C ILE A 57 6.72 -15.87 -8.25
N GLU A 58 6.97 -17.06 -8.79
CA GLU A 58 7.34 -18.22 -7.98
C GLU A 58 8.72 -17.95 -7.36
N THR A 59 8.80 -17.93 -6.04
CA THR A 59 10.08 -17.93 -5.33
C THR A 59 10.70 -19.31 -5.51
N ASP A 60 11.43 -19.51 -6.62
CA ASP A 60 12.33 -20.63 -6.79
C ASP A 60 13.37 -20.56 -5.68
N SER A 61 13.07 -21.23 -4.57
CA SER A 61 14.04 -21.54 -3.51
C SER A 61 14.92 -22.70 -3.94
N GLU A 62 15.42 -22.69 -5.17
CA GLU A 62 16.49 -23.55 -5.62
C GLU A 62 17.31 -22.73 -6.60
N HIS A 63 18.52 -22.34 -6.19
CA HIS A 63 19.75 -22.17 -6.99
C HIS A 63 20.77 -21.43 -6.10
N SER A 64 21.32 -22.14 -5.11
CA SER A 64 22.70 -21.89 -4.69
C SER A 64 23.57 -22.99 -5.31
N PRO A 65 24.60 -22.64 -6.11
CA PRO A 65 25.56 -23.60 -6.65
C PRO A 65 26.50 -24.16 -5.57
#